data_AF-A0A9Q0ZTU0-F1
#
_entry.id   AF-A0A9Q0ZTU0-F1
#
_cell.length_a   1.000
_cell.length_b   1.000
_cell.length_c   1.000
_cell.angle_alpha   90.00
_cell.angle_beta   90.00
_cell.angle_gamma   90.00
#
_symmetry.space_group_name_H-M   'P 1'
#
loop_
_entity.id
_entity.type
_entity.pdbx_description
1 polymer ?
#
loop_
_entity_poly.entity_id
_entity_poly.type
_entity_poly.pdbx_seq_one_letter_code
_entity_poly.pdbx_strand_id
1 'polypeptide(L)'
;MYGDTEFDGSAAAFMGGGFMPNQSAHPPSSDSSSFSISKNREARCLFPLTVKQINNLTSSDESNFVIDGAEVNNVTIVGRVSHKEDKASEYSFFVDDGTGQIECTK
;
A
#
# COMPACT_ATOMS: atom_id res chain seq x y z
N MET A 1 0.12 -63.29 -20.60
CA MET A 1 0.15 -62.43 -19.39
C MET A 1 0.96 -61.22 -19.75
N TYR A 2 0.31 -60.07 -19.85
CA TYR A 2 0.96 -58.77 -20.04
C TYR A 2 1.73 -58.43 -18.75
N GLY A 3 3.01 -58.10 -18.88
CA GLY A 3 3.81 -57.52 -17.81
C GLY A 3 3.99 -56.05 -18.16
N ASP A 4 3.26 -55.20 -17.46
CA ASP A 4 3.23 -53.76 -17.64
C ASP A 4 4.58 -53.08 -17.35
N THR A 5 4.87 -52.08 -18.16
CA THR A 5 5.95 -51.11 -17.97
C THR A 5 5.58 -50.10 -16.90
N GLU A 6 6.37 -49.98 -15.83
CA GLU A 6 6.32 -48.79 -14.98
C GLU A 6 7.72 -48.24 -14.74
N PHE A 7 7.95 -47.12 -15.43
CA PHE A 7 9.06 -46.19 -15.29
C PHE A 7 8.92 -45.51 -13.92
N ASP A 8 9.75 -45.91 -12.94
CA ASP A 8 9.81 -45.23 -11.65
C ASP A 8 10.48 -43.86 -11.84
N GLY A 9 9.62 -42.85 -12.02
CA GLY A 9 9.97 -41.45 -12.14
C GLY A 9 10.54 -40.88 -10.85
N SER A 10 11.75 -41.29 -10.49
CA SER A 10 12.62 -40.58 -9.55
C SER A 10 13.16 -39.31 -10.19
N ALA A 11 12.26 -38.38 -10.50
CA ALA A 11 12.54 -37.03 -10.95
C ALA A 11 11.44 -36.06 -10.47
N ALA A 12 10.99 -36.20 -9.22
CA ALA A 12 10.44 -35.07 -8.47
C ALA A 12 11.62 -34.28 -7.87
N ALA A 13 12.46 -33.76 -8.76
CA ALA A 13 13.35 -32.69 -8.43
C ALA A 13 12.51 -31.43 -8.09
N PHE A 14 13.05 -30.55 -7.26
CA PHE A 14 12.67 -29.13 -7.17
C PHE A 14 11.22 -28.75 -6.78
N MET A 15 10.54 -29.37 -5.82
CA MET A 15 9.30 -28.77 -5.29
C MET A 15 9.27 -28.63 -3.77
N GLY A 16 9.57 -27.42 -3.31
CA GLY A 16 8.95 -26.82 -2.12
C GLY A 16 9.71 -27.01 -0.80
N GLY A 17 10.59 -26.06 -0.48
CA GLY A 17 10.90 -25.78 0.91
C GLY A 17 9.64 -25.26 1.61
N GLY A 18 9.05 -26.08 2.47
CA GLY A 18 7.81 -25.78 3.19
C GLY A 18 7.88 -26.26 4.63
N PHE A 19 7.51 -25.39 5.55
CA PHE A 19 7.43 -25.63 6.99
C PHE A 19 6.56 -26.87 7.29
N MET A 20 7.07 -27.81 8.10
CA MET A 20 6.27 -28.94 8.62
C MET A 20 5.30 -28.43 9.71
N PRO A 21 3.97 -28.50 9.53
CA PRO A 21 3.04 -28.21 10.61
C PRO A 21 3.02 -29.38 11.60
N ASN A 22 3.35 -29.11 12.86
CA ASN A 22 3.27 -30.09 13.93
C ASN A 22 1.78 -30.38 14.23
N GLN A 23 1.44 -31.65 14.36
CA GLN A 23 0.07 -32.10 14.62
C GLN A 23 -0.40 -31.67 16.02
N SER A 24 -1.36 -30.76 16.08
CA SER A 24 -2.23 -30.58 17.25
C SER A 24 -3.63 -30.25 16.75
N ALA A 25 -4.57 -31.17 17.02
CA ALA A 25 -5.93 -31.16 16.56
C ALA A 25 -6.75 -30.01 17.17
N HIS A 26 -7.21 -29.07 16.34
CA HIS A 26 -8.39 -28.24 16.60
C HIS A 26 -9.10 -27.93 15.26
N PRO A 27 -10.45 -28.00 15.20
CA PRO A 27 -11.18 -27.80 13.96
C PRO A 27 -11.18 -26.32 13.55
N PRO A 28 -11.01 -25.96 12.26
CA PRO A 28 -11.21 -24.59 11.83
C PRO A 28 -12.72 -24.34 11.72
N SER A 29 -13.26 -23.65 12.71
CA SER A 29 -14.46 -22.84 12.53
C SER A 29 -14.17 -21.85 11.41
N SER A 30 -15.02 -21.89 10.39
CA SER A 30 -15.15 -20.88 9.36
C SER A 30 -15.33 -19.51 10.02
N ASP A 31 -14.28 -18.71 10.00
CA ASP A 31 -14.42 -17.27 10.10
C ASP A 31 -13.36 -16.60 9.23
N SER A 32 -13.83 -15.52 8.64
CA SER A 32 -13.18 -14.67 7.66
C SER A 32 -11.65 -14.62 7.74
N SER A 33 -10.99 -14.71 6.58
CA SER A 33 -9.64 -14.19 6.37
C SER A 33 -9.65 -12.66 6.49
N SER A 34 -10.07 -12.15 7.64
CA SER A 34 -9.76 -10.81 8.08
C SER A 34 -8.26 -10.85 8.36
N PHE A 35 -7.50 -10.35 7.37
CA PHE A 35 -6.09 -10.04 7.52
C PHE A 35 -5.92 -9.32 8.84
N SER A 36 -5.46 -10.03 9.86
CA SER A 36 -5.10 -9.45 11.12
C SER A 36 -3.86 -8.64 10.82
N ILE A 37 -4.06 -7.38 10.43
CA ILE A 37 -3.08 -6.32 10.46
C ILE A 37 -2.69 -6.22 11.94
N SER A 38 -1.72 -7.06 12.30
CA SER A 38 -0.97 -6.92 13.52
C SER A 38 -0.63 -5.45 13.66
N LYS A 39 -1.06 -4.84 14.78
CA LYS A 39 -0.71 -3.49 15.24
C LYS A 39 0.81 -3.34 15.35
N ASN A 40 1.49 -3.31 14.21
CA ASN A 40 2.92 -3.23 14.10
C ASN A 40 3.20 -2.20 13.00
N ARG A 41 3.82 -1.10 13.40
CA ARG A 41 4.08 0.13 12.65
C ARG A 41 2.84 0.97 12.38
N GLU A 42 2.77 2.10 13.09
CA GLU A 42 2.56 3.40 12.44
C GLU A 42 3.57 3.54 11.30
N ALA A 43 3.37 2.79 10.21
CA ALA A 43 4.14 2.95 9.00
C ALA A 43 3.65 4.28 8.45
N ARG A 44 4.48 5.33 8.57
CA ARG A 44 4.25 6.59 7.88
C ARG A 44 4.28 6.31 6.37
N CYS A 45 3.14 5.92 5.83
CA CYS A 45 2.98 5.63 4.42
C CYS A 45 2.99 6.95 3.63
N LEU A 46 3.58 6.90 2.43
CA LEU A 46 3.43 7.96 1.44
C LEU A 46 2.25 7.61 0.55
N PHE A 47 1.24 8.47 0.54
CA PHE A 47 0.05 8.28 -0.29
C PHE A 47 0.23 9.04 -1.61
N PRO A 48 0.29 8.36 -2.77
CA PRO A 48 0.25 9.04 -4.05
C PRO A 48 -1.16 9.58 -4.29
N LEU A 49 -1.31 10.89 -4.35
CA LEU A 49 -2.62 11.56 -4.51
C LEU A 49 -2.58 12.60 -5.62
N THR A 50 -3.75 12.90 -6.15
CA THR A 50 -3.99 14.07 -6.99
C THR A 50 -4.36 15.28 -6.13
N VAL A 51 -4.11 16.49 -6.63
CA VAL A 51 -4.48 17.75 -5.95
C VAL A 51 -5.99 17.82 -5.71
N LYS A 52 -6.81 17.34 -6.65
CA LYS A 52 -8.26 17.29 -6.46
C LYS A 52 -8.67 16.40 -5.28
N GLN A 53 -8.01 15.25 -5.10
CA GLN A 53 -8.28 14.39 -3.95
C GLN A 53 -7.93 15.09 -2.64
N ILE A 54 -6.78 15.78 -2.60
CA ILE A 54 -6.35 16.55 -1.42
C ILE A 54 -7.37 17.66 -1.08
N ASN A 55 -7.80 18.44 -2.07
CA ASN A 55 -8.75 19.53 -1.86
C ASN A 55 -10.12 19.02 -1.38
N ASN A 56 -10.56 17.86 -1.86
CA ASN A 56 -11.82 17.25 -1.40
C ASN A 56 -11.73 16.75 0.06
N LEU A 57 -10.53 16.44 0.55
CA LEU A 57 -10.33 16.02 1.95
C LEU A 57 -10.36 17.24 2.90
N THR A 58 -9.84 18.39 2.48
CA THR A 58 -9.82 19.62 3.30
C THR A 58 -11.19 20.21 3.59
N SER A 59 -12.23 19.86 2.82
CA SER A 59 -13.59 20.37 3.04
C SER A 59 -14.39 19.61 4.12
N SER A 60 -13.86 18.50 4.65
CA SER A 60 -14.51 17.72 5.69
C SER A 60 -13.96 18.14 7.06
N ASP A 61 -14.78 18.81 7.87
CA ASP A 61 -14.47 19.41 9.19
C ASP A 61 -13.36 18.69 9.98
N GLU A 62 -12.26 19.41 10.30
CA GLU A 62 -11.25 19.22 11.38
C GLU A 62 -11.01 17.79 11.89
N SER A 63 -11.10 16.79 11.01
CA SER A 63 -10.94 15.38 11.32
C SER A 63 -9.72 14.88 10.56
N ASN A 64 -9.01 13.93 11.17
CA ASN A 64 -7.83 13.32 10.56
C ASN A 64 -8.16 12.91 9.11
N PHE A 65 -7.28 13.23 8.16
CA PHE A 65 -7.49 12.85 6.77
C PHE A 65 -7.48 11.32 6.67
N VAL A 66 -8.59 10.71 6.27
CA VAL A 66 -8.71 9.26 6.12
C VAL A 66 -9.09 8.91 4.69
N ILE A 67 -8.33 8.01 4.08
CA ILE A 67 -8.62 7.41 2.78
C ILE A 67 -8.64 5.90 2.97
N ASP A 68 -9.72 5.23 2.54
CA ASP A 68 -9.89 3.77 2.64
C ASP A 68 -9.65 3.20 4.05
N GLY A 69 -9.98 3.98 5.09
CA GLY A 69 -9.80 3.59 6.49
C GLY A 69 -8.37 3.78 7.04
N ALA A 70 -7.44 4.31 6.25
CA ALA A 70 -6.08 4.64 6.67
C ALA A 70 -5.89 6.16 6.83
N GLU A 71 -5.19 6.56 7.89
CA GLU A 71 -4.85 7.96 8.15
C GLU A 71 -3.74 8.45 7.21
N VAL A 72 -3.95 9.62 6.60
CA VAL A 72 -3.09 10.23 5.61
C VAL A 72 -2.36 11.41 6.22
N ASN A 73 -1.07 11.22 6.47
CA ASN A 73 -0.18 12.25 7.04
C ASN A 73 0.89 12.72 6.05
N ASN A 74 1.31 11.85 5.13
CA ASN A 74 2.35 12.17 4.15
C ASN A 74 1.85 11.78 2.76
N VAL A 75 1.97 12.69 1.81
CA VAL A 75 1.49 12.49 0.44
C VAL A 75 2.62 12.68 -0.56
N THR A 76 2.45 12.16 -1.75
CA THR A 76 3.30 12.46 -2.90
C THR A 76 2.42 12.85 -4.07
N ILE A 77 2.74 13.97 -4.69
CA ILE A 77 2.09 14.47 -5.90
C ILE A 77 3.13 14.60 -7.00
N VAL A 78 2.69 14.50 -8.25
CA VAL A 78 3.52 14.78 -9.41
C VAL A 78 2.78 15.78 -10.28
N GLY A 79 3.39 16.93 -10.52
CA GLY A 79 2.81 17.99 -11.32
C GLY A 79 3.87 18.90 -11.91
N ARG A 80 3.43 19.79 -12.79
CA ARG A 80 4.28 20.83 -13.38
C ARG A 80 4.34 22.00 -12.41
N VAL A 81 5.56 22.49 -12.13
CA VAL A 81 5.75 23.76 -11.44
C VAL A 81 5.31 24.89 -12.38
N SER A 82 4.22 25.58 -12.03
CA SER A 82 3.68 26.71 -12.80
C SER A 82 4.23 28.06 -12.35
N HIS A 83 4.63 28.18 -11.07
CA HIS A 83 5.22 29.38 -10.52
C HIS A 83 6.19 29.05 -9.38
N LYS A 84 7.17 29.93 -9.15
CA LYS A 84 8.14 29.86 -8.06
C LYS A 84 8.24 31.23 -7.41
N GLU A 85 8.09 31.29 -6.09
CA GLU A 85 8.30 32.48 -5.28
C GLU A 85 9.52 32.26 -4.36
N ASP A 86 10.51 33.15 -4.47
CA ASP A 86 11.74 33.10 -3.68
C ASP A 86 11.66 34.15 -2.56
N LYS A 87 11.56 33.69 -1.30
CA LYS A 87 11.70 34.52 -0.10
C LYS A 87 13.03 34.21 0.58
N ALA A 88 13.56 35.15 1.36
CA ALA A 88 14.93 35.12 1.86
C ALA A 88 15.36 33.78 2.53
N SER A 89 14.42 33.08 3.17
CA SER A 89 14.67 31.79 3.84
C SER A 89 13.72 30.68 3.40
N GLU A 90 12.87 30.91 2.40
CA GLU A 90 11.73 30.04 2.09
C GLU A 90 11.48 30.02 0.58
N TYR A 91 11.17 28.85 0.05
CA TYR A 91 10.85 28.67 -1.37
C TYR A 91 9.43 28.12 -1.50
N SER A 92 8.54 28.89 -2.13
CA SER A 92 7.19 28.43 -2.47
C SER A 92 7.11 28.07 -3.96
N PHE A 93 6.45 26.95 -4.26
CA PHE A 93 6.18 26.50 -5.62
C PHE A 93 4.67 26.31 -5.79
N PHE A 94 4.13 26.79 -6.90
CA PHE A 94 2.78 26.41 -7.32
C PHE A 94 2.90 25.22 -8.27
N VAL A 95 2.28 24.10 -7.89
CA VAL A 95 2.32 22.83 -8.64
C VAL A 95 0.93 22.53 -9.19
N ASP A 96 0.84 22.26 -10.49
CA ASP A 96 -0.37 21.87 -11.21
C ASP A 96 -0.24 20.43 -11.73
N ASP A 97 -1.12 19.54 -11.29
CA ASP A 97 -1.13 18.11 -11.67
C ASP A 97 -2.18 17.77 -12.75
N GLY A 98 -2.86 18.78 -13.32
CA GLY A 98 -3.97 18.61 -14.26
C GLY A 98 -5.34 18.39 -13.62
N THR A 99 -5.39 18.20 -12.29
CA THR A 99 -6.64 18.08 -11.51
C THR A 99 -6.86 19.27 -10.57
N GLY A 100 -5.82 20.05 -10.30
CA GLY A 100 -5.86 21.28 -9.52
C GLY A 100 -4.46 21.87 -9.34
N GLN A 101 -4.39 23.00 -8.63
CA GLN A 101 -3.15 23.66 -8.26
C GLN A 101 -2.99 23.68 -6.73
N ILE A 102 -1.77 23.47 -6.25
CA ILE A 102 -1.41 23.49 -4.82
C ILE A 102 -0.11 24.26 -4.61
N GLU A 103 -0.02 25.01 -3.49
CA GLU A 103 1.22 25.63 -3.04
C GLU A 103 2.05 24.62 -2.22
N CYS A 104 3.33 24.50 -2.55
CA CYS A 104 4.29 23.64 -1.86
C CYS A 104 5.45 24.50 -1.37
N THR A 105 5.67 24.54 -0.07
CA THR A 105 6.68 25.40 0.55
C THR A 105 7.79 24.58 1.19
N LYS A 106 9.04 25.00 0.99
CA LYS A 106 10.24 24.37 1.53
C LYS A 106 11.03 25.31 2.43
#